data_AF-A0ABD0PS02-F1
#
_entry.id   AF-A0ABD0PS02-F1
#
_cell.length_a   1.000
_cell.length_b   1.000
_cell.length_c   1.000
_cell.angle_alpha   90.00
_cell.angle_beta   90.00
_cell.angle_gamma   90.00
#
_symmetry.space_group_name_H-M   'P 1'
#
loop_
_entity.id
_entity.type
_entity.pdbx_description
1 polymer ?
#
loop_
_entity_poly.entity_id
_entity_poly.type
_entity_poly.pdbx_seq_one_letter_code
_entity_poly.pdbx_strand_id
1 'polypeptide(L)'
;MEHDGQGNRCGDEVQMGSIMAPLVQAAFHRFHWSRCSQQELGRYLHSYDCLRDDPFEHTWEELPHLPGMDYSMHEQCRFDFGAGYMMCTA
;
A
#
# COMPACT_ATOMS: atom_id res chain seq x y z
N MET A 1 10.43 8.53 3.00
CA MET A 1 9.70 7.86 4.09
C MET A 1 10.57 6.78 4.64
N GLU A 2 11.00 6.97 5.88
CA GLU A 2 11.73 5.98 6.67
C GLU A 2 10.80 4.82 7.06
N HIS A 3 11.36 3.64 7.27
CA HIS A 3 10.60 2.50 7.75
C HIS A 3 10.10 2.71 9.18
N ASP A 4 8.90 2.23 9.48
CA ASP A 4 8.33 2.28 10.82
C ASP A 4 9.19 1.48 11.82
N GLY A 5 9.53 2.09 12.95
CA GLY A 5 10.40 1.47 13.96
C GLY A 5 11.90 1.51 13.64
N GLN A 6 12.30 2.04 12.48
CA GLN A 6 13.70 2.33 12.16
C GLN A 6 13.98 3.81 12.33
N GLY A 7 14.62 4.19 13.44
CA GLY A 7 14.98 5.59 13.71
C GLY A 7 13.80 6.51 14.06
N ASN A 8 12.59 5.98 14.18
CA ASN A 8 11.39 6.72 14.60
C ASN A 8 10.62 5.98 15.70
N ARG A 9 9.57 6.61 16.23
CA ARG A 9 8.81 6.08 17.36
C ARG A 9 7.60 5.24 16.94
N CYS A 10 7.54 4.69 15.72
CA CYS A 10 6.38 3.96 15.20
C CYS A 10 6.54 2.44 15.14
N GLY A 11 7.46 1.87 15.93
CA GLY A 11 7.67 0.41 15.98
C GLY A 11 6.45 -0.37 16.48
N ASP A 12 5.57 0.26 17.27
CA ASP A 12 4.29 -0.30 17.71
C ASP A 12 3.31 -0.53 16.56
N GLU A 13 3.38 0.29 15.50
CA GLU A 13 2.46 0.23 14.38
C GLU A 13 2.84 -0.83 13.33
N VAL A 14 4.10 -1.27 13.34
CA VAL A 14 4.60 -2.36 12.47
C VAL A 14 3.73 -3.61 12.63
N GLN A 15 3.55 -4.08 13.87
CA GLN A 15 2.73 -5.25 14.18
C GLN A 15 1.24 -5.03 13.95
N MET A 16 0.83 -3.78 13.74
CA MET A 16 -0.55 -3.45 13.39
C MET A 16 -0.82 -3.48 11.88
N GLY A 17 0.19 -3.79 11.06
CA GLY A 17 0.09 -3.85 9.61
C GLY A 17 0.36 -2.51 8.94
N SER A 18 1.28 -1.69 9.48
CA SER A 18 1.61 -0.43 8.83
C SER A 18 2.27 -0.66 7.45
N ILE A 19 1.93 0.19 6.47
CA ILE A 19 2.42 0.06 5.09
C ILE A 19 3.94 0.26 5.01
N MET A 20 4.49 1.14 5.86
CA MET A 20 5.92 1.44 5.91
C MET A 20 6.70 0.52 6.88
N ALA A 21 6.12 -0.58 7.34
CA ALA A 21 6.83 -1.59 8.11
C ALA A 21 8.08 -2.11 7.35
N PRO A 22 9.19 -2.45 8.04
CA PRO A 22 10.41 -2.93 7.39
C PRO A 22 10.28 -4.34 6.80
N LEU A 23 9.27 -5.09 7.23
CA LEU A 23 8.83 -6.35 6.63
C LEU A 23 7.36 -6.19 6.26
N VAL A 24 6.97 -6.70 5.10
CA VAL A 24 5.58 -6.61 4.62
C VAL A 24 4.68 -7.45 5.54
N GLN A 25 4.00 -6.76 6.46
CA GLN A 25 2.98 -7.33 7.36
C GLN A 25 1.57 -6.83 7.04
N ALA A 26 1.45 -5.76 6.24
CA ALA A 26 0.19 -5.28 5.69
C ALA A 26 -0.42 -6.35 4.78
N ALA A 27 -1.66 -6.74 5.04
CA ALA A 27 -2.38 -7.75 4.29
C ALA A 27 -3.75 -7.21 3.87
N PHE A 28 -4.46 -7.89 2.97
CA PHE A 28 -5.73 -7.42 2.38
C PHE A 28 -6.79 -6.93 3.39
N HIS A 29 -6.82 -7.48 4.61
CA HIS A 29 -7.81 -7.13 5.64
C HIS A 29 -7.29 -6.14 6.69
N ARG A 30 -6.00 -5.79 6.65
CA ARG A 30 -5.36 -4.95 7.67
C ARG A 30 -4.13 -4.24 7.11
N PHE A 31 -4.30 -2.96 6.82
CA PHE A 31 -3.23 -2.06 6.42
C PHE A 31 -3.56 -0.62 6.79
N HIS A 32 -2.56 0.16 7.17
CA HIS A 32 -2.70 1.60 7.43
C HIS A 32 -1.38 2.34 7.26
N TRP A 33 -1.44 3.66 7.09
CA TRP A 33 -0.26 4.52 7.18
C TRP A 33 -0.02 4.91 8.64
N SER A 34 1.21 4.78 9.11
CA SER A 34 1.56 5.10 10.51
C SER A 34 1.53 6.60 10.80
N ARG A 35 1.52 6.98 12.09
CA ARG A 35 1.68 8.39 12.47
C ARG A 35 3.02 8.98 12.00
N CYS A 36 4.08 8.17 11.90
CA CYS A 36 5.39 8.61 11.42
C CYS A 36 5.36 8.88 9.93
N SER A 37 4.73 7.99 9.15
CA SER A 37 4.53 8.16 7.70
C SER A 37 3.78 9.46 7.41
N GLN A 38 2.67 9.71 8.12
CA GLN A 38 1.88 10.93 7.97
C GLN A 38 2.69 12.20 8.30
N GLN A 39 3.44 12.19 9.40
CA GLN A 39 4.27 13.34 9.81
C GLN A 39 5.41 13.60 8.83
N GLU A 40 6.04 12.56 8.29
CA GLU A 40 7.12 12.71 7.33
C GLU A 40 6.58 13.25 6.00
N LEU A 41 5.48 12.70 5.48
CA LEU A 41 4.82 13.24 4.28
C LEU A 41 4.46 14.71 4.50
N GLY A 42 3.82 15.07 5.62
CA GLY A 42 3.47 16.46 5.93
C GLY A 42 4.69 17.39 5.99
N ARG A 43 5.84 16.90 6.48
CA ARG A 43 7.09 17.67 6.55
C ARG A 43 7.65 17.97 5.16
N TYR A 44 7.62 17.00 4.24
CA TYR A 44 8.30 17.12 2.95
C TYR A 44 7.40 17.43 1.77
N LEU A 45 6.06 17.31 1.90
CA LEU A 45 5.13 17.55 0.78
C LEU A 45 5.34 18.95 0.16
N HIS A 46 5.60 19.96 0.99
CA HIS A 46 5.88 21.31 0.53
C HIS A 46 7.21 21.45 -0.23
N SER A 47 8.15 20.52 -0.08
CA SER A 47 9.43 20.54 -0.82
C SER A 47 9.34 19.87 -2.20
N TYR A 48 8.22 19.19 -2.51
CA TYR A 48 8.03 18.50 -3.79
C TYR A 48 7.41 19.44 -4.82
N ASP A 49 8.18 20.41 -5.30
CA ASP A 49 7.69 21.42 -6.25
C ASP A 49 7.21 20.82 -7.58
N CYS A 50 7.74 19.67 -7.99
CA CYS A 50 7.33 18.94 -9.19
C CYS A 50 5.98 18.19 -9.07
N LEU A 51 5.30 18.29 -7.94
CA LEU A 51 3.96 17.73 -7.73
C LEU A 51 2.89 18.85 -7.62
N ARG A 52 3.28 20.10 -7.89
CA ARG A 52 2.40 21.27 -7.71
C ARG A 52 1.76 21.75 -9.00
N ASP A 53 2.19 21.24 -10.15
CA ASP A 53 1.54 21.52 -11.42
C ASP A 53 0.18 20.82 -11.49
N ASP A 54 -0.78 21.51 -12.10
CA ASP A 54 -2.06 20.92 -12.46
C ASP A 54 -1.88 20.26 -13.83
N PRO A 55 -1.98 18.92 -13.94
CA PRO A 55 -1.80 18.25 -15.21
C PRO A 55 -2.88 18.70 -16.21
N PHE A 56 -2.43 19.16 -17.38
CA PHE A 56 -3.27 19.83 -18.38
C PHE A 56 -4.35 18.95 -19.02
N GLU A 57 -4.29 17.62 -18.88
CA GLU A 57 -5.32 16.69 -19.37
C GLU A 57 -5.99 15.95 -18.20
N HIS A 58 -7.25 16.31 -17.96
CA HIS A 58 -8.10 15.69 -16.95
C HIS A 58 -8.84 14.44 -17.46
N THR A 59 -8.27 13.68 -18.39
CA THR A 59 -8.84 12.36 -18.72
C THR A 59 -8.47 11.36 -17.63
N TRP A 60 -8.99 11.61 -16.43
CA TRP A 60 -8.94 10.63 -15.35
C TRP A 60 -9.84 9.48 -15.76
N GLU A 61 -9.25 8.29 -15.87
CA GLU A 61 -10.04 7.07 -16.06
C GLU A 61 -11.01 6.91 -14.89
N GLU A 62 -12.16 6.29 -15.14
CA GLU A 62 -13.06 5.92 -14.06
C GLU A 62 -12.30 5.06 -13.05
N LEU A 63 -12.56 5.29 -11.76
CA LEU A 63 -11.94 4.48 -10.71
C LEU A 63 -12.22 3.01 -10.99
N PRO A 64 -11.18 2.16 -11.06
CA PRO A 64 -11.39 0.74 -11.27
C PRO A 64 -12.22 0.20 -10.11
N HIS A 65 -13.08 -0.76 -10.43
CA HIS A 65 -13.79 -1.50 -9.39
C HIS A 65 -12.79 -2.31 -8.55
N LEU A 66 -13.26 -2.90 -7.45
CA LEU A 66 -12.40 -3.67 -6.56
C LEU A 66 -11.69 -4.79 -7.35
N PRO A 67 -10.37 -4.99 -7.19
CA PRO A 67 -9.62 -5.99 -7.94
C PRO A 67 -10.17 -7.41 -7.81
N GLY A 68 -10.83 -7.73 -6.70
CA GLY A 68 -11.49 -9.02 -6.48
C GLY A 68 -12.66 -9.31 -7.43
N MET A 69 -13.14 -8.33 -8.20
CA MET A 69 -14.13 -8.54 -9.26
C MET A 69 -13.47 -8.99 -10.58
N ASP A 70 -12.25 -8.54 -10.87
CA ASP A 70 -11.47 -8.97 -12.03
C ASP A 70 -10.70 -10.27 -11.78
N TYR A 71 -10.26 -10.46 -10.53
CA TYR A 71 -9.37 -11.54 -10.15
C TYR A 71 -9.95 -12.33 -8.98
N SER A 72 -10.44 -13.53 -9.29
CA SER A 72 -10.84 -14.52 -8.28
C SER A 72 -9.67 -14.90 -7.36
N MET A 73 -9.97 -15.48 -6.20
CA MET A 73 -8.93 -16.00 -5.31
C MET A 73 -8.03 -17.05 -5.98
N HIS A 74 -8.55 -17.82 -6.94
CA HIS A 74 -7.75 -18.77 -7.72
C HIS A 74 -6.73 -18.05 -8.61
N GLU A 75 -7.15 -16.97 -9.28
CA GLU A 75 -6.28 -16.16 -10.12
C GLU A 75 -5.22 -15.45 -9.30
N GLN A 76 -5.59 -14.88 -8.15
CA GLN A 76 -4.63 -14.26 -7.22
C GLN A 76 -3.57 -15.27 -6.74
N CYS A 77 -3.97 -16.49 -6.34
CA CYS A 77 -3.00 -17.54 -6.00
C CYS A 77 -2.08 -17.91 -7.17
N ARG A 78 -2.62 -17.95 -8.39
CA ARG A 78 -1.83 -18.23 -9.59
C ARG A 78 -0.84 -17.09 -9.90
N PHE A 79 -1.20 -15.83 -9.65
CA PHE A 79 -0.29 -14.68 -9.82
C PHE A 79 0.88 -14.73 -8.83
N ASP A 80 0.61 -15.02 -7.56
CA ASP A 80 1.63 -15.01 -6.51
C ASP A 80 2.56 -16.22 -6.57
N PHE A 81 2.01 -17.40 -6.85
CA PHE A 81 2.73 -18.68 -6.72
C PHE A 81 3.00 -19.39 -8.05
N GLY A 82 2.36 -18.95 -9.14
CA GLY A 82 2.56 -19.49 -10.48
C GLY A 82 1.52 -20.52 -10.92
N ALA A 83 1.73 -21.07 -12.13
CA ALA A 83 0.82 -22.06 -12.72
C ALA A 83 0.74 -23.34 -11.86
N GLY A 84 -0.47 -23.86 -11.67
CA GLY A 84 -0.73 -25.05 -10.84
C GLY A 84 -1.11 -24.74 -9.39
N TYR A 85 -0.96 -23.49 -8.94
CA TYR A 85 -1.47 -23.04 -7.65
C TYR A 85 -2.91 -22.53 -7.76
N MET A 86 -3.70 -22.81 -6.73
CA MET A 86 -5.12 -22.46 -6.63
C MET A 86 -5.48 -22.09 -5.19
N MET A 87 -6.66 -21.51 -4.99
CA MET A 87 -7.15 -21.20 -3.64
C MET A 87 -7.33 -22.49 -2.82
N CYS A 88 -6.81 -22.49 -1.59
CA CYS A 88 -7.05 -23.57 -0.64
C CYS A 88 -8.53 -23.61 -0.23
N THR A 89 -9.13 -24.80 -0.23
CA THR A 89 -10.47 -25.05 0.32
C THR A 89 -10.35 -25.78 1.66
N ALA A 90 -11.23 -25.44 2.61
CA ALA A 90 -11.31 -26.11 3.91
C ALA A 90 -11.92 -27.51 3.79
#